data_AF-A0A087TDR5-F1
#
_entry.id   AF-A0A087TDR5-F1
#
_cell.length_a   1.000
_cell.length_b   1.000
_cell.length_c   1.000
_cell.angle_alpha   90.00
_cell.angle_beta   90.00
_cell.angle_gamma   90.00
#
_symmetry.space_group_name_H-M   'P 1'
#
loop_
_entity.id
_entity.type
_entity.pdbx_description
1 polymer ?
#
loop_
_entity_poly.entity_id
_entity_poly.type
_entity_poly.pdbx_seq_one_letter_code
_entity_poly.pdbx_strand_id
1 'polypeptide(L)'
;MPPKRNVACIKPPDPPFIKRMKDSIGYQEPPTVETKKQIADYDENVDTERDDEKPVVVVLKPGDLTEEEVKSITEKVDENKRIMFSKPVKKEEKNSLDFSSKKR
;
A
#
# COMPACT_ATOMS: atom_id res chain seq x y z
N MET A 1 16.86 5.22 52.39
CA MET A 1 16.78 4.50 51.10
C MET A 1 18.18 4.35 50.54
N PRO A 2 18.63 3.18 50.07
CA PRO A 2 19.94 3.08 49.43
C PRO A 2 19.89 3.79 48.07
N PRO A 3 20.95 4.51 47.66
CA PRO A 3 20.95 5.26 46.41
C PRO A 3 20.98 4.31 45.21
N LYS A 4 20.09 4.52 44.23
CA LYS A 4 20.09 3.82 42.95
C LYS A 4 21.37 4.19 42.20
N ARG A 5 22.29 3.23 42.09
CA ARG A 5 23.51 3.38 41.30
C ARG A 5 23.13 3.24 39.82
N ASN A 6 23.25 4.31 39.05
CA ASN A 6 23.14 4.26 37.60
C ASN A 6 24.37 3.51 37.06
N VAL A 7 24.28 2.18 36.94
CA VAL A 7 25.35 1.36 36.37
C VAL A 7 25.22 1.39 34.86
N ALA A 8 26.11 2.14 34.19
CA ALA A 8 26.25 2.06 32.75
C ALA A 8 27.06 0.79 32.40
N CYS A 9 26.44 -0.15 31.68
CA CYS A 9 27.14 -1.30 31.11
C CYS A 9 27.82 -0.84 29.81
N ILE A 10 29.15 -0.73 29.83
CA ILE A 10 29.95 -0.48 28.62
C ILE A 10 30.44 -1.84 28.13
N LYS A 11 30.13 -2.19 26.89
CA LYS A 11 30.62 -3.44 26.29
C LYS A 11 32.09 -3.23 25.87
N PRO A 12 33.06 -3.92 26.49
CA PRO A 12 34.45 -3.82 26.07
C PRO A 12 34.64 -4.43 24.68
N PRO A 13 35.69 -4.05 23.95
CA PRO A 13 35.99 -4.65 22.66
C PRO A 13 36.30 -6.14 22.80
N ASP A 14 36.05 -6.91 21.73
CA ASP A 14 36.29 -8.34 21.75
C ASP A 14 37.76 -8.68 22.07
N PRO A 15 38.01 -9.72 22.88
CA PRO A 15 39.35 -10.18 23.19
C PRO A 15 40.04 -10.75 21.93
N PRO A 16 41.40 -10.76 21.88
CA PRO A 16 42.16 -11.10 20.68
C PRO A 16 41.91 -12.52 20.17
N PHE A 17 41.58 -13.47 21.04
CA PHE A 17 41.22 -14.83 20.66
C PHE A 17 39.90 -14.89 19.86
N ILE A 18 38.86 -14.16 20.29
CA ILE A 18 37.57 -14.13 19.59
C ILE A 18 37.69 -13.43 18.24
N LYS A 19 38.52 -12.39 18.13
CA LYS A 19 38.81 -11.72 16.86
C LYS A 19 39.42 -12.69 15.85
N ARG A 20 40.51 -13.39 16.21
CA ARG A 20 41.16 -14.39 15.35
C ARG A 20 40.20 -15.49 14.92
N MET A 21 39.32 -15.93 15.83
CA MET A 21 38.32 -16.94 15.52
C MET A 21 37.30 -16.41 14.51
N LYS A 22 36.75 -15.21 14.71
CA LYS A 22 35.82 -14.54 13.78
C LYS A 22 36.45 -14.35 12.39
N ASP A 23 37.72 -13.94 12.34
CA ASP A 23 38.46 -13.76 11.09
C ASP A 23 38.65 -15.10 10.35
N SER A 24 38.97 -16.17 11.08
CA SER A 24 39.18 -17.50 10.49
C SER A 24 37.94 -18.13 9.87
N ILE A 25 36.76 -17.80 10.41
CA ILE A 25 35.47 -18.30 9.91
C ILE A 25 34.78 -17.33 8.94
N GLY A 26 35.40 -16.18 8.64
CA GLY A 26 34.83 -15.15 7.79
C GLY A 26 33.56 -14.51 8.35
N TYR A 27 33.44 -14.40 9.67
CA TYR A 27 32.25 -13.86 10.33
C TYR A 27 32.03 -12.39 9.94
N GLN A 28 30.88 -12.11 9.31
CA GLN A 28 30.39 -10.77 9.04
C GLN A 28 29.33 -10.41 10.08
N GLU A 29 29.43 -9.24 10.68
CA GLU A 29 28.42 -8.80 11.64
C GLU A 29 27.05 -8.66 10.96
N PRO A 30 25.99 -9.23 11.55
CA PRO A 30 24.66 -9.10 10.97
C PRO A 30 24.23 -7.62 10.98
N PRO A 31 23.32 -7.24 10.07
CA PRO A 31 22.78 -5.88 10.03
C PRO A 31 22.21 -5.51 11.40
N THR A 32 22.73 -4.43 11.96
CA THR A 32 22.31 -3.93 13.28
C THR A 32 21.01 -3.13 13.13
N VAL A 33 20.33 -2.83 14.24
CA VAL A 33 19.12 -1.98 14.24
C VAL A 33 19.38 -0.63 13.57
N GLU A 34 20.57 -0.05 13.75
CA GLU A 34 20.97 1.19 13.08
C GLU A 34 21.08 1.03 11.56
N THR A 35 21.55 -0.12 11.07
CA THR A 35 21.59 -0.44 9.64
C THR A 35 20.17 -0.46 9.04
N LYS A 36 19.15 -0.85 9.80
CA LYS A 36 17.74 -0.81 9.35
C LYS A 36 17.14 0.60 9.33
N LYS A 37 17.71 1.54 10.10
CA LYS A 37 17.27 2.94 10.15
C LYS A 37 17.87 3.77 9.01
N GLN A 38 18.87 3.24 8.30
CA GLN A 38 19.42 3.89 7.13
C GLN A 38 18.32 3.98 6.07
N ILE A 39 18.15 5.17 5.51
CA ILE A 39 17.25 5.40 4.38
C ILE A 39 17.85 4.61 3.22
N ALA A 40 17.16 3.56 2.80
CA ALA A 40 17.52 2.85 1.59
C ALA A 40 17.38 3.81 0.40
N ASP A 41 18.28 3.71 -0.57
CA ASP A 41 18.13 4.43 -1.83
C ASP A 41 16.79 4.00 -2.45
N TYR A 42 15.84 4.93 -2.47
CA TYR A 42 14.53 4.71 -3.05
C TYR A 42 14.65 4.85 -4.55
N ASP A 43 14.41 3.77 -5.28
CA ASP A 43 14.30 3.85 -6.73
C ASP A 43 12.91 4.40 -7.06
N GLU A 44 12.88 5.68 -7.45
CA GLU A 44 11.66 6.39 -7.85
C GLU A 44 10.92 5.71 -9.02
N ASN A 45 11.60 4.82 -9.77
CA ASN A 45 10.98 4.07 -10.85
C ASN A 45 10.14 2.85 -10.38
N VAL A 46 10.23 2.46 -9.11
CA VAL A 46 9.50 1.29 -8.58
C VAL A 46 8.01 1.57 -8.43
N ASP A 47 7.63 2.83 -8.21
CA ASP A 47 6.23 3.27 -8.07
C ASP A 47 5.59 3.71 -9.39
N THR A 48 6.27 3.52 -10.52
CA THR A 48 5.69 3.87 -11.82
C THR A 48 4.64 2.83 -12.20
N GLU A 49 3.38 3.27 -12.30
CA GLU A 49 2.26 2.42 -12.71
C GLU A 49 2.51 1.86 -14.11
N ARG A 50 2.58 0.54 -14.23
CA ARG A 50 2.94 -0.12 -15.50
C ARG A 50 1.70 -0.33 -16.37
N ASP A 51 1.88 -0.33 -17.69
CA ASP A 51 0.77 -0.60 -18.62
C ASP A 51 0.12 -1.98 -18.39
N ASP A 52 0.91 -2.96 -17.94
CA ASP A 52 0.44 -4.32 -17.63
C ASP A 52 -0.43 -4.39 -16.36
N GLU A 53 -0.37 -3.37 -15.50
CA GLU A 53 -1.13 -3.30 -14.24
C GLU A 53 -2.53 -2.70 -14.45
N LYS A 54 -2.79 -2.12 -15.63
CA LYS A 54 -4.09 -1.52 -15.96
C LYS A 54 -5.17 -2.60 -16.09
N PRO A 55 -6.40 -2.33 -15.63
CA PRO A 55 -7.49 -3.30 -15.70
C PRO A 55 -7.90 -3.59 -17.14
N VAL A 56 -8.24 -4.84 -17.43
CA VAL A 56 -8.75 -5.25 -18.74
C VAL A 56 -10.19 -4.77 -18.90
N VAL A 57 -10.47 -4.04 -19.98
CA VAL A 57 -11.82 -3.55 -20.31
C VAL A 57 -12.52 -4.58 -21.20
N VAL A 58 -13.72 -5.00 -20.81
CA VAL A 58 -14.52 -5.98 -21.57
C VAL A 58 -15.89 -5.40 -21.86
N VAL A 59 -16.28 -5.39 -23.15
CA VAL A 59 -17.59 -4.92 -23.63
C VAL A 59 -18.50 -6.13 -23.83
N LEU A 60 -19.62 -6.19 -23.10
CA LEU A 60 -20.56 -7.32 -23.17
C LEU A 60 -21.88 -6.94 -23.85
N LYS A 61 -22.32 -5.68 -23.70
CA LYS A 61 -23.59 -5.16 -24.20
C LYS A 61 -23.38 -3.86 -24.98
N PRO A 62 -24.29 -3.54 -25.94
CA PRO A 62 -24.28 -2.23 -26.58
C PRO A 62 -24.59 -1.16 -25.53
N GLY A 63 -23.60 -0.30 -25.24
CA GLY A 63 -23.66 0.72 -24.20
C GLY A 63 -22.58 0.62 -23.13
N ASP A 64 -21.82 -0.49 -23.09
CA ASP A 64 -20.61 -0.56 -22.25
C ASP A 64 -19.49 0.30 -22.86
N LEU A 65 -18.61 0.83 -22.01
CA LEU A 65 -17.52 1.72 -22.43
C LEU A 65 -16.43 0.94 -23.17
N THR A 66 -15.95 1.54 -24.25
CA THR A 66 -14.79 1.05 -25.01
C THR A 66 -13.48 1.48 -24.35
N GLU A 67 -12.37 0.79 -24.67
CA GLU A 67 -11.05 1.08 -24.08
C GLU A 67 -10.62 2.54 -24.24
N GLU A 68 -10.91 3.16 -25.39
CA GLU A 68 -10.54 4.55 -25.67
C GLU A 68 -11.32 5.54 -24.81
N GLU A 69 -12.61 5.28 -24.60
CA GLU A 69 -13.48 6.09 -23.76
C GLU A 69 -13.04 6.03 -22.29
N VAL A 70 -12.71 4.83 -21.80
CA VAL A 70 -12.19 4.63 -20.44
C VAL A 70 -10.91 5.43 -20.23
N LYS A 71 -9.93 5.33 -21.13
CA LYS A 71 -8.66 6.08 -21.05
C LYS A 71 -8.89 7.59 -21.01
N SER A 72 -9.79 8.08 -21.86
CA SER A 72 -10.11 9.52 -21.92
C SER A 72 -10.82 10.04 -20.67
N ILE A 73 -11.55 9.18 -19.94
CA ILE A 73 -12.22 9.53 -18.68
C ILE A 73 -11.21 9.50 -17.55
N THR A 74 -10.36 8.48 -17.47
CA THR A 74 -9.33 8.35 -16.41
C THR A 74 -8.34 9.50 -16.46
N GLU A 75 -7.92 9.96 -17.65
CA GLU A 75 -7.02 11.12 -17.79
C GLU A 75 -7.64 12.45 -17.32
N LYS A 76 -8.98 12.57 -17.29
CA LYS A 76 -9.70 13.80 -16.89
C LYS A 76 -10.06 13.82 -15.40
N VAL A 77 -10.02 12.68 -14.74
CA VAL A 77 -10.31 12.56 -13.32
C VAL A 77 -9.02 12.79 -12.55
N ASP A 78 -8.72 14.05 -12.22
CA ASP A 78 -7.60 14.35 -11.31
C ASP A 78 -7.73 13.54 -10.01
N GLU A 79 -6.65 12.86 -9.64
CA GLU A 79 -6.54 11.98 -8.46
C GLU A 79 -6.82 12.71 -7.13
N ASN A 80 -6.85 14.05 -7.14
CA ASN A 80 -6.91 14.90 -5.95
C ASN A 80 -8.25 15.65 -5.78
N LYS A 81 -9.38 15.07 -6.22
CA LYS A 81 -10.71 15.67 -5.99
C LYS A 81 -11.28 15.21 -4.64
N ARG A 82 -11.55 16.18 -3.76
CA ARG A 82 -12.11 15.96 -2.42
C ARG A 82 -13.50 15.31 -2.50
N ILE A 83 -13.67 14.11 -1.96
CA ILE A 83 -14.95 13.39 -1.95
C ILE A 83 -15.93 14.13 -1.04
N MET A 84 -17.03 14.65 -1.63
CA MET A 84 -18.09 15.34 -0.90
C MET A 84 -19.25 14.36 -0.65
N PHE A 85 -19.44 13.94 0.60
CA PHE A 85 -20.57 13.11 1.00
C PHE A 85 -21.82 13.97 1.20
N SER A 86 -22.86 13.72 0.40
CA SER A 86 -24.20 14.26 0.64
C SER A 86 -25.06 13.26 1.41
N LYS A 87 -26.01 13.77 2.20
CA LYS A 87 -26.95 12.91 2.95
C LYS A 87 -27.84 12.16 1.95
N PRO A 88 -28.02 10.84 2.08
CA PRO A 88 -28.92 10.10 1.22
C PRO A 88 -30.35 10.59 1.42
N VAL A 89 -31.00 11.03 0.34
CA VAL A 89 -32.43 11.32 0.36
C VAL A 89 -33.19 10.01 0.18
N LYS A 90 -34.18 9.76 1.04
CA LYS A 90 -35.07 8.59 0.96
C LYS A 90 -35.75 8.60 -0.41
N LYS A 91 -35.47 7.60 -1.25
CA LYS A 91 -36.15 7.42 -2.53
C LYS A 91 -37.63 7.17 -2.22
N GLU A 92 -38.52 8.03 -2.71
CA GLU A 92 -39.94 7.72 -2.71
C GLU A 92 -40.17 6.58 -3.71
N GLU A 93 -40.69 5.46 -3.20
CA GLU A 93 -41.12 4.34 -4.03
C GLU A 93 -42.32 4.77 -4.88
N LYS A 94 -42.07 5.25 -6.08
CA LYS A 94 -43.11 5.27 -7.13
C LYS A 94 -43.22 3.86 -7.68
N ASN A 95 -43.96 3.02 -6.98
CA ASN A 95 -44.54 1.81 -7.54
C ASN A 95 -45.51 2.22 -8.65
N SER A 96 -45.08 2.13 -9.90
CA SER A 96 -46.00 2.18 -11.03
C SER A 96 -45.49 1.31 -12.18
N LEU A 97 -45.64 -0.01 -12.03
CA LEU A 97 -45.97 -0.90 -13.13
C LEU A 97 -47.01 -1.90 -12.60
N ASP A 98 -48.27 -1.57 -12.85
CA ASP A 98 -49.40 -2.48 -12.72
C ASP A 98 -49.20 -3.69 -13.64
N PHE A 99 -48.80 -4.83 -13.10
CA PHE A 99 -48.97 -6.11 -13.79
C PHE A 99 -50.34 -6.67 -13.38
N SER A 100 -51.38 -6.34 -14.14
CA SER A 100 -52.69 -6.97 -13.98
C SER A 100 -52.63 -8.43 -14.43
N SER A 101 -52.26 -9.34 -13.54
CA SER A 101 -52.41 -10.78 -13.77
C SER A 101 -53.85 -11.20 -13.48
N LYS A 102 -54.73 -11.11 -14.49
CA LYS A 102 -56.05 -11.75 -14.45
C LYS A 102 -55.84 -13.27 -14.48
N LYS A 103 -55.98 -13.95 -13.34
CA LYS A 103 -56.03 -15.41 -13.26
C LYS A 103 -57.29 -15.83 -12.50
N ARG A 104 -58.26 -16.32 -13.28
CA ARG A 104 -59.51 -17.04 -12.98
C ARG A 104 -60.38 -16.50 -11.83
#